data_AF-A0A7V8IYB1-F1
#
_entry.id   AF-A0A7V8IYB1-F1
#
_cell.length_a   1.000
_cell.length_b   1.000
_cell.length_c   1.000
_cell.angle_alpha   90.00
_cell.angle_beta   90.00
_cell.angle_gamma   90.00
#
_symmetry.space_group_name_H-M   'P 1'
#
loop_
_entity.id
_entity.type
_entity.pdbx_description
1 polymer ?
#
loop_
_entity_poly.entity_id
_entity_poly.type
_entity_poly.pdbx_seq_one_letter_code
_entity_poly.pdbx_strand_id
1 'polypeptide(L)'
;MKRFPAGALMAALALLACGCSSNESASEKPAAKAAFDLEGWRLIGCCCGSPCPCRVNKKPLHCHGCDHSDAVHIDKGYAGHVDFSGMTWVVVGRGFGQDTKENWVYVYVADTATEEQYKALGEMLTADLKSWGDKAAHLAGKFVGMRKVPLTTKLDADGRGWTVSIPGILELKTRAIVNPGRTEPVRSTGVMDAWGDSFTHCEPVTHTLTDKLTGYSWNLSGRQANFAEFHLTPEKKAAGGGWGCWTANAEYGDKGPYEEQLKDEHK
;
A
#
# COMPACT_ATOMS: atom_id res chain seq x y z
N MET A 1 36.45 -38.62 -24.77
CA MET A 1 37.74 -38.32 -24.10
C MET A 1 37.44 -37.29 -23.04
N LYS A 2 37.58 -37.46 -21.72
CA LYS A 2 38.15 -38.51 -20.85
C LYS A 2 37.03 -39.33 -20.17
N ARG A 3 37.36 -40.58 -19.83
CA ARG A 3 36.47 -41.70 -19.48
C ARG A 3 36.20 -41.76 -17.96
N PHE A 4 34.97 -42.08 -17.57
CA PHE A 4 34.67 -42.75 -16.29
C PHE A 4 34.55 -44.27 -16.58
N PRO A 5 35.09 -45.17 -15.74
CA PRO A 5 34.96 -46.59 -15.94
C PRO A 5 33.61 -47.11 -15.39
N ALA A 6 33.01 -48.00 -16.16
CA ALA A 6 31.89 -48.84 -15.77
C ALA A 6 32.36 -50.06 -14.98
N GLY A 7 31.53 -50.52 -14.05
CA GLY A 7 31.55 -51.85 -13.44
C GLY A 7 30.28 -52.00 -12.60
N ALA A 8 29.20 -52.59 -13.12
CA ALA A 8 28.94 -54.04 -13.28
C ALA A 8 28.39 -54.70 -11.99
N LEU A 9 27.06 -54.71 -11.91
CA LEU A 9 26.16 -55.86 -11.71
C LEU A 9 26.56 -57.03 -10.77
N MET A 10 25.76 -57.23 -9.71
CA MET A 10 25.30 -58.53 -9.17
C MET A 10 23.99 -58.25 -8.40
N ALA A 11 22.80 -58.74 -8.79
CA ALA A 11 22.28 -60.10 -8.84
C ALA A 11 21.74 -60.65 -7.48
N ALA A 12 20.45 -61.03 -7.53
CA ALA A 12 19.74 -62.07 -6.77
C ALA A 12 19.18 -61.80 -5.34
N LEU A 13 17.87 -61.51 -5.32
CA LEU A 13 16.76 -62.24 -4.67
C LEU A 13 17.02 -63.10 -3.41
N ALA A 14 16.37 -62.78 -2.28
CA ALA A 14 15.79 -63.76 -1.34
C ALA A 14 14.72 -63.12 -0.44
N LEU A 15 13.68 -63.92 -0.15
CA LEU A 15 12.39 -63.58 0.44
C LEU A 15 12.36 -63.48 1.99
N LEU A 16 11.24 -62.89 2.47
CA LEU A 16 10.53 -63.07 3.75
C LEU A 16 11.05 -62.35 5.01
N ALA A 17 10.30 -61.34 5.45
CA ALA A 17 9.62 -61.38 6.75
C ALA A 17 8.61 -60.23 6.90
N CYS A 18 7.40 -60.60 7.32
CA CYS A 18 6.37 -59.70 7.84
C CYS A 18 6.96 -58.75 8.90
N GLY A 19 6.66 -57.46 8.77
CA GLY A 19 6.93 -56.46 9.77
C GLY A 19 6.04 -55.26 9.54
N CYS A 20 4.83 -55.30 10.10
CA CYS A 20 4.00 -54.11 10.24
C CYS A 20 4.78 -53.09 11.06
N SER A 21 5.21 -52.00 10.43
CA SER A 21 5.57 -50.78 11.13
C SER A 21 4.94 -49.64 10.35
N SER A 22 3.83 -49.18 10.91
CA SER A 22 3.16 -47.93 10.56
C SER A 22 4.19 -46.81 10.60
N ASN A 23 4.67 -46.43 9.42
CA ASN A 23 5.35 -45.16 9.26
C ASN A 23 4.21 -44.12 9.24
N GLU A 24 3.84 -43.61 10.42
CA GLU A 24 3.05 -42.40 10.50
C GLU A 24 3.90 -41.29 9.87
N SER A 25 3.64 -41.04 8.59
CA SER A 25 4.08 -39.81 7.97
C SER A 25 3.47 -38.68 8.79
N ALA A 26 4.29 -38.03 9.61
CA ALA A 26 3.95 -36.75 10.19
C ALA A 26 3.52 -35.85 9.04
N SER A 27 2.20 -35.64 8.95
CA SER A 27 1.61 -34.71 8.01
C SER A 27 2.24 -33.36 8.29
N GLU A 28 3.06 -32.90 7.34
CA GLU A 28 3.55 -31.55 7.31
C GLU A 28 2.31 -30.65 7.23
N LYS A 29 2.03 -29.98 8.35
CA LYS A 29 0.87 -29.09 8.50
C LYS A 29 0.96 -28.06 7.37
N PRO A 30 -0.09 -27.87 6.55
CA PRO A 30 -0.08 -26.85 5.53
C PRO A 30 0.25 -25.51 6.20
N ALA A 31 1.22 -24.78 5.64
CA ALA A 31 1.55 -23.44 6.11
C ALA A 31 0.24 -22.64 6.23
N ALA A 32 -0.11 -22.26 7.45
CA ALA A 32 -1.33 -21.52 7.71
C ALA A 32 -1.32 -20.28 6.81
N LYS A 33 -2.35 -20.13 5.96
CA LYS A 33 -2.63 -18.91 5.21
C LYS A 33 -2.38 -17.73 6.16
N ALA A 34 -1.55 -16.76 5.79
CA ALA A 34 -1.24 -15.63 6.65
C ALA A 34 -2.56 -15.03 7.18
N ALA A 35 -2.84 -15.25 8.46
CA ALA A 35 -4.13 -14.90 9.03
C ALA A 35 -4.07 -13.42 9.37
N PHE A 36 -4.54 -12.58 8.46
CA PHE A 36 -4.80 -11.18 8.75
C PHE A 36 -6.27 -10.91 8.50
N ASP A 37 -6.86 -10.04 9.31
CA ASP A 37 -8.21 -9.53 9.14
C ASP A 37 -8.19 -8.12 9.72
N LEU A 38 -8.34 -7.12 8.86
CA LEU A 38 -8.15 -5.72 9.22
C LEU A 38 -9.36 -4.90 8.76
N GLU A 39 -10.05 -4.28 9.69
CA GLU A 39 -11.10 -3.28 9.43
C GLU A 39 -10.58 -1.90 9.82
N GLY A 40 -10.85 -0.92 8.97
CA GLY A 40 -10.31 0.43 9.17
C GLY A 40 -10.67 1.39 8.06
N TRP A 41 -9.90 2.48 8.00
CA TRP A 41 -10.05 3.48 6.96
C TRP A 41 -8.72 3.94 6.40
N ARG A 42 -8.81 4.48 5.19
CA ARG A 42 -7.72 5.05 4.43
C ARG A 42 -8.08 6.45 3.95
N LEU A 43 -7.12 7.36 4.06
CA LEU A 43 -7.17 8.69 3.47
C LEU A 43 -5.92 8.93 2.62
N ILE A 44 -6.10 9.06 1.31
CA ILE A 44 -5.01 9.40 0.39
C ILE A 44 -5.21 10.81 -0.16
N GLY A 45 -4.16 11.63 -0.14
CA GLY A 45 -4.06 12.88 -0.89
C GLY A 45 -2.89 12.84 -1.87
N CYS A 46 -3.06 13.35 -3.09
CA CYS A 46 -1.98 13.37 -4.09
C CYS A 46 -1.96 14.62 -4.95
N CYS A 47 -0.90 14.74 -5.78
CA CYS A 47 -0.59 15.95 -6.53
C CYS A 47 -1.58 16.27 -7.68
N CYS A 48 -2.31 15.29 -8.20
CA CYS A 48 -3.22 15.48 -9.34
C CYS A 48 -4.41 16.38 -9.01
N GLY A 49 -5.02 16.96 -10.05
CA GLY A 49 -6.38 17.49 -9.97
C GLY A 49 -7.40 16.37 -9.73
N SER A 50 -8.56 16.73 -9.15
CA SER A 50 -9.67 15.79 -8.94
C SER A 50 -10.58 15.72 -10.18
N PRO A 51 -11.08 14.53 -10.58
CA PRO A 51 -10.77 13.22 -10.04
C PRO A 51 -9.42 12.68 -10.50
N CYS A 52 -8.76 11.88 -9.67
CA CYS A 52 -7.45 11.33 -10.00
C CYS A 52 -7.55 10.30 -11.15
N PRO A 53 -6.80 10.47 -12.26
CA PRO A 53 -6.78 9.56 -13.41
C PRO A 53 -6.31 8.14 -13.06
N CYS A 54 -5.51 8.01 -11.98
CA CYS A 54 -4.96 6.74 -11.51
C CYS A 54 -6.04 5.74 -11.12
N ARG A 55 -7.26 6.22 -10.78
CA ARG A 55 -8.43 5.40 -10.44
C ARG A 55 -8.93 4.55 -11.61
N VAL A 56 -8.52 4.87 -12.84
CA VAL A 56 -8.88 4.16 -14.07
C VAL A 56 -7.65 3.79 -14.90
N ASN A 57 -6.51 3.58 -14.22
CA ASN A 57 -5.24 3.13 -14.83
C ASN A 57 -4.69 4.07 -15.91
N LYS A 58 -4.88 5.38 -15.72
CA LYS A 58 -4.25 6.42 -16.54
C LYS A 58 -3.11 7.06 -15.76
N LYS A 59 -2.09 7.55 -16.47
CA LYS A 59 -0.93 8.25 -15.88
C LYS A 59 -1.39 9.39 -14.97
N PRO A 60 -0.61 9.74 -13.94
CA PRO A 60 -0.77 11.02 -13.26
C PRO A 60 -0.75 12.20 -14.24
N LEU A 61 -1.49 13.26 -13.92
CA LEU A 61 -1.62 14.47 -14.75
C LEU A 61 -0.83 15.67 -14.19
N HIS A 62 -0.02 15.44 -13.15
CA HIS A 62 0.83 16.44 -12.50
C HIS A 62 2.06 15.76 -11.89
N CYS A 63 3.08 16.56 -11.57
CA CYS A 63 4.28 16.19 -10.81
C CYS A 63 5.17 15.11 -11.46
N HIS A 64 4.97 14.81 -12.76
CA HIS A 64 5.66 13.74 -13.50
C HIS A 64 5.68 12.37 -12.77
N GLY A 65 4.67 12.12 -11.94
CA GLY A 65 4.58 11.03 -11.00
C GLY A 65 3.43 11.25 -10.02
N CYS A 66 3.52 10.70 -8.82
CA CYS A 66 2.52 10.89 -7.78
C CYS A 66 3.20 11.18 -6.46
N ASP A 67 3.29 12.46 -6.12
CA ASP A 67 3.58 12.85 -4.74
C ASP A 67 2.31 12.67 -3.93
N HIS A 68 2.40 11.85 -2.88
CA HIS A 68 1.23 11.46 -2.10
C HIS A 68 1.53 11.31 -0.61
N SER A 69 0.47 11.44 0.17
CA SER A 69 0.37 10.92 1.54
C SER A 69 -0.81 9.94 1.60
N ASP A 70 -0.58 8.76 2.16
CA ASP A 70 -1.56 7.67 2.27
C ASP A 70 -1.63 7.22 3.72
N ALA A 71 -2.63 7.75 4.43
CA ALA A 71 -2.86 7.47 5.84
C ALA A 71 -3.80 6.29 6.00
N VAL A 72 -3.46 5.38 6.90
CA VAL A 72 -4.26 4.21 7.26
C VAL A 72 -4.44 4.17 8.77
N HIS A 73 -5.67 3.91 9.19
CA HIS A 73 -6.03 3.63 10.56
C HIS A 73 -6.76 2.29 10.62
N ILE A 74 -6.43 1.49 11.62
CA ILE A 74 -7.10 0.22 11.88
C ILE A 74 -8.03 0.42 13.07
N ASP A 75 -9.33 0.29 12.83
CA ASP A 75 -10.33 0.34 13.89
C ASP A 75 -10.25 -0.92 14.76
N LYS A 76 -10.14 -2.08 14.09
CA LYS A 76 -9.97 -3.40 14.74
C LYS A 76 -9.35 -4.40 13.78
N GLY A 77 -8.63 -5.37 14.33
CA GLY A 77 -8.12 -6.49 13.53
C GLY A 77 -6.74 -6.95 13.97
N TYR A 78 -6.20 -7.92 13.23
CA TYR A 78 -4.93 -8.55 13.55
C TYR A 78 -4.15 -8.91 12.29
N ALA A 79 -2.83 -9.08 12.47
CA ALA A 79 -1.96 -9.72 11.49
C ALA A 79 -1.09 -10.77 12.18
N GLY A 80 -1.29 -12.03 11.80
CA GLY A 80 -0.70 -13.16 12.50
C GLY A 80 -1.23 -13.27 13.93
N HIS A 81 -0.37 -12.97 14.90
CA HIS A 81 -0.69 -12.99 16.34
C HIS A 81 -0.74 -11.58 16.96
N VAL A 82 -0.45 -10.55 16.16
CA VAL A 82 -0.36 -9.16 16.64
C VAL A 82 -1.70 -8.47 16.43
N ASP A 83 -2.22 -7.86 17.49
CA ASP A 83 -3.39 -6.98 17.42
C ASP A 83 -3.00 -5.63 16.81
N PHE A 84 -3.69 -5.23 15.75
CA PHE A 84 -3.48 -3.98 15.03
C PHE A 84 -4.51 -2.90 15.40
N SER A 85 -5.48 -3.21 16.26
CA SER A 85 -6.54 -2.29 16.66
C SER A 85 -5.97 -0.96 17.19
N GLY A 86 -6.51 0.15 16.69
CA GLY A 86 -6.07 1.51 17.02
C GLY A 86 -4.77 1.97 16.35
N MET A 87 -4.07 1.10 15.61
CA MET A 87 -2.82 1.45 14.95
C MET A 87 -3.06 2.43 13.79
N THR A 88 -2.20 3.45 13.68
CA THR A 88 -2.24 4.41 12.58
C THR A 88 -0.85 4.61 11.99
N TRP A 89 -0.76 4.71 10.67
CA TRP A 89 0.45 5.10 9.97
C TRP A 89 0.14 5.94 8.72
N VAL A 90 1.14 6.64 8.21
CA VAL A 90 1.10 7.33 6.92
C VAL A 90 2.29 6.91 6.08
N VAL A 91 2.01 6.49 4.84
CA VAL A 91 3.03 6.34 3.80
C VAL A 91 3.09 7.64 3.01
N VAL A 92 4.26 8.26 2.97
CA VAL A 92 4.53 9.43 2.14
C VAL A 92 5.53 9.03 1.07
N GLY A 93 5.36 9.52 -0.15
CA GLY A 93 6.33 9.20 -1.18
C GLY A 93 6.06 9.86 -2.52
N ARG A 94 6.97 9.56 -3.43
CA ARG A 94 6.81 9.71 -4.86
C ARG A 94 6.69 8.32 -5.46
N GLY A 95 5.53 8.01 -6.02
CA GLY A 95 5.29 6.76 -6.72
C GLY A 95 4.90 7.01 -8.17
N PHE A 96 4.81 5.94 -8.96
CA PHE A 96 4.23 5.96 -10.30
C PHE A 96 4.88 6.96 -11.27
N GLY A 97 6.14 7.35 -10.99
CA GLY A 97 6.90 8.29 -11.80
C GLY A 97 7.19 7.76 -13.20
N GLN A 98 7.42 8.71 -14.11
CA GLN A 98 7.96 8.41 -15.43
C GLN A 98 9.34 7.73 -15.32
N ASP A 99 10.21 8.26 -14.46
CA ASP A 99 11.47 7.64 -14.07
C ASP A 99 11.29 6.93 -12.71
N THR A 100 11.37 5.60 -12.71
CA THR A 100 11.20 4.79 -11.50
C THR A 100 12.34 4.97 -10.49
N LYS A 101 13.49 5.50 -10.90
CA LYS A 101 14.61 5.78 -10.00
C LYS A 101 14.32 6.92 -9.03
N GLU A 102 13.39 7.80 -9.41
CA GLU A 102 12.94 8.92 -8.59
C GLU A 102 11.81 8.52 -7.63
N ASN A 103 11.31 7.28 -7.72
CA ASN A 103 10.29 6.80 -6.80
C ASN A 103 10.90 6.43 -5.44
N TRP A 104 10.19 6.81 -4.38
CA TRP A 104 10.59 6.53 -3.00
C TRP A 104 9.38 6.58 -2.07
N VAL A 105 9.50 5.91 -0.93
CA VAL A 105 8.52 5.97 0.16
C VAL A 105 9.19 6.06 1.52
N TYR A 106 8.51 6.73 2.44
CA TYR A 106 8.84 6.83 3.86
C TYR A 106 7.59 6.59 4.70
N VAL A 107 7.72 5.87 5.82
CA VAL A 107 6.59 5.50 6.66
C VAL A 107 6.65 6.17 8.03
N TYR A 108 5.61 6.90 8.36
CA TYR A 108 5.39 7.51 9.66
C TYR A 108 4.39 6.67 10.44
N VAL A 109 4.75 6.22 11.62
CA VAL A 109 3.88 5.41 12.48
C VAL A 109 3.50 6.24 13.71
N ALA A 110 2.26 6.13 14.19
CA ALA A 110 1.88 6.78 15.44
C ALA A 110 2.76 6.30 16.61
N ASP A 111 3.15 7.23 17.48
CA ASP A 111 3.95 6.94 18.67
C ASP A 111 3.21 6.10 19.73
N THR A 112 1.88 6.06 19.62
CA THR A 112 1.01 5.14 20.37
C THR A 112 1.13 3.68 19.95
N ALA A 113 1.70 3.38 18.78
CA ALA A 113 1.87 2.01 18.32
C ALA A 113 2.81 1.24 19.25
N THR A 114 2.47 0.00 19.57
CA THR A 114 3.36 -0.88 20.35
C THR A 114 4.61 -1.26 19.54
N GLU A 115 5.65 -1.76 20.19
CA GLU A 115 6.83 -2.27 19.48
C GLU A 115 6.49 -3.49 18.60
N GLU A 116 5.55 -4.32 19.06
CA GLU A 116 5.07 -5.48 18.32
C GLU A 116 4.33 -5.06 17.04
N GLN A 117 3.42 -4.09 17.14
CA GLN A 117 2.74 -3.48 16.01
C GLN A 117 3.71 -2.86 15.01
N TYR A 118 4.67 -2.07 15.50
CA TYR A 118 5.67 -1.41 14.67
C TYR A 118 6.53 -2.40 13.89
N LYS A 119 7.01 -3.46 14.55
CA LYS A 119 7.78 -4.53 13.92
C LYS A 119 6.93 -5.31 12.90
N ALA A 120 5.72 -5.68 13.27
CA ALA A 120 4.81 -6.42 12.39
C ALA A 120 4.46 -5.60 11.13
N LEU A 121 4.20 -4.30 11.26
CA LEU A 121 3.98 -3.41 10.12
C LEU A 121 5.20 -3.38 9.19
N GLY A 122 6.41 -3.25 9.73
CA GLY A 122 7.64 -3.28 8.93
C GLY A 122 7.82 -4.59 8.16
N GLU A 123 7.50 -5.73 8.79
CA GLU A 123 7.53 -7.05 8.16
C GLU A 123 6.47 -7.18 7.07
N MET A 124 5.25 -6.70 7.30
CA MET A 124 4.16 -6.68 6.32
C MET A 124 4.53 -5.84 5.09
N LEU A 125 5.01 -4.62 5.29
CA LEU A 125 5.42 -3.72 4.20
C LEU A 125 6.57 -4.33 3.37
N THR A 126 7.55 -4.95 4.04
CA THR A 126 8.66 -5.65 3.36
C THR A 126 8.16 -6.85 2.56
N ALA A 127 7.24 -7.64 3.12
CA ALA A 127 6.64 -8.77 2.44
C ALA A 127 5.82 -8.33 1.22
N ASP A 128 5.08 -7.21 1.33
CA ASP A 128 4.31 -6.65 0.23
C ASP A 128 5.21 -6.16 -0.90
N LEU A 129 6.27 -5.40 -0.60
CA LEU A 129 7.27 -4.98 -1.59
C LEU A 129 7.87 -6.17 -2.33
N LYS A 130 8.21 -7.24 -1.61
CA LYS A 130 8.72 -8.48 -2.22
C LYS A 130 7.67 -9.15 -3.10
N SER A 131 6.41 -9.16 -2.67
CA SER A 131 5.30 -9.78 -3.41
C SER A 131 5.00 -9.09 -4.75
N TRP A 132 5.33 -7.80 -4.87
CA TRP A 132 5.14 -7.03 -6.09
C TRP A 132 6.18 -7.32 -7.17
N GLY A 133 7.33 -7.91 -6.80
CA GLY A 133 8.43 -8.19 -7.73
C GLY A 133 8.88 -6.92 -8.45
N ASP A 134 9.03 -6.98 -9.78
CA ASP A 134 9.51 -5.86 -10.60
C ASP A 134 8.61 -4.62 -10.51
N LYS A 135 7.32 -4.80 -10.16
CA LYS A 135 6.36 -3.69 -10.01
C LYS A 135 6.70 -2.78 -8.84
N ALA A 136 7.46 -3.26 -7.85
CA ALA A 136 7.80 -2.49 -6.65
C ALA A 136 8.50 -1.17 -7.00
N ALA A 137 9.35 -1.15 -8.03
CA ALA A 137 10.04 0.05 -8.51
C ALA A 137 9.06 1.13 -9.01
N HIS A 138 7.94 0.73 -9.60
CA HIS A 138 6.90 1.65 -10.08
C HIS A 138 5.94 2.08 -8.97
N LEU A 139 5.64 1.19 -8.01
CA LEU A 139 4.65 1.43 -6.97
C LEU A 139 5.19 2.24 -5.79
N ALA A 140 6.38 1.89 -5.30
CA ALA A 140 6.98 2.45 -4.10
C ALA A 140 8.43 2.91 -4.28
N GLY A 141 9.14 2.36 -5.27
CA GLY A 141 10.55 2.67 -5.50
C GLY A 141 11.41 2.32 -4.29
N LYS A 142 12.29 3.25 -3.90
CA LYS A 142 13.18 3.08 -2.75
C LYS A 142 12.44 3.24 -1.42
N PHE A 143 12.48 2.21 -0.58
CA PHE A 143 12.07 2.33 0.82
C PHE A 143 13.15 3.09 1.62
N VAL A 144 12.85 4.33 1.99
CA VAL A 144 13.81 5.24 2.65
C VAL A 144 13.90 4.97 4.15
N GLY A 145 12.78 4.60 4.77
CA GLY A 145 12.76 4.25 6.19
C GLY A 145 11.37 4.30 6.80
N MET A 146 11.34 4.01 8.10
CA MET A 146 10.15 4.04 8.94
C MET A 146 10.53 4.61 10.31
N ARG A 147 9.66 5.44 10.90
CA ARG A 147 9.84 5.92 12.29
C ARG A 147 8.51 6.20 12.99
N LYS A 148 8.53 6.16 14.32
CA LYS A 148 7.42 6.65 15.17
C LYS A 148 7.44 8.18 15.26
N VAL A 149 6.27 8.79 15.24
CA VAL A 149 6.05 10.25 15.34
C VAL A 149 4.74 10.53 16.08
N PRO A 150 4.53 11.75 16.63
CA PRO A 150 3.26 12.16 17.25
C PRO A 150 2.17 12.38 16.19
N LEU A 151 1.76 11.29 15.53
CA LEU A 151 0.71 11.24 14.51
C LEU A 151 -0.65 11.24 15.20
N THR A 152 -1.51 12.17 14.78
CA THR A 152 -2.89 12.24 15.25
C THR A 152 -3.87 12.23 14.08
N THR A 153 -5.07 11.73 14.33
CA THR A 153 -6.18 11.72 13.37
C THR A 153 -7.41 12.35 14.00
N LYS A 154 -8.27 12.94 13.17
CA LYS A 154 -9.53 13.53 13.60
C LYS A 154 -10.59 13.40 12.51
N LEU A 155 -11.79 13.00 12.92
CA LEU A 155 -13.02 13.11 12.14
C LEU A 155 -13.77 14.38 12.55
N ASP A 156 -14.21 15.18 11.58
CA ASP A 156 -15.05 16.34 11.84
C ASP A 156 -16.44 15.91 12.35
N ALA A 157 -17.10 16.78 13.12
CA ALA A 157 -18.34 16.46 13.80
C ALA A 157 -19.50 16.08 12.86
N ASP A 158 -19.46 16.52 11.61
CA ASP A 158 -20.45 16.16 10.59
C ASP A 158 -20.11 14.87 9.83
N GLY A 159 -18.99 14.21 10.17
CA GLY A 159 -18.55 12.96 9.55
C GLY A 159 -18.02 13.10 8.13
N ARG A 160 -17.75 14.32 7.65
CA ARG A 160 -17.37 14.58 6.25
C ARG A 160 -16.00 15.22 6.07
N GLY A 161 -15.24 15.37 7.15
CA GLY A 161 -13.88 15.89 7.10
C GLY A 161 -12.93 15.02 7.90
N TRP A 162 -11.76 14.74 7.33
CA TRP A 162 -10.73 13.93 7.98
C TRP A 162 -9.44 14.72 8.03
N THR A 163 -8.81 14.72 9.19
CA THR A 163 -7.51 15.35 9.43
C THR A 163 -6.51 14.29 9.87
N VAL A 164 -5.32 14.33 9.28
CA VAL A 164 -4.14 13.56 9.67
C VAL A 164 -2.99 14.55 9.87
N SER A 165 -2.45 14.59 11.07
CA SER A 165 -1.47 15.60 11.47
C SER A 165 -0.26 14.95 12.11
N ILE A 166 0.93 15.34 11.65
CA ILE A 166 2.22 15.07 12.28
C ILE A 166 2.87 16.45 12.49
N PRO A 167 2.92 16.97 13.73
CA PRO A 167 3.42 18.30 14.03
C PRO A 167 4.77 18.61 13.36
N GLY A 168 4.80 19.66 12.55
CA GLY A 168 5.99 20.12 11.84
C GLY A 168 6.43 19.25 10.66
N ILE A 169 5.68 18.19 10.31
CA ILE A 169 6.01 17.27 9.21
C ILE A 169 4.88 17.21 8.17
N LEU A 170 3.66 16.84 8.57
CA LEU A 170 2.54 16.61 7.65
C LEU A 170 1.27 17.21 8.24
N GLU A 171 0.51 17.91 7.42
CA GLU A 171 -0.87 18.29 7.71
C GLU A 171 -1.71 17.93 6.49
N LEU A 172 -2.60 16.95 6.62
CA LEU A 172 -3.59 16.56 5.62
C LEU A 172 -4.98 16.75 6.22
N LYS A 173 -5.60 17.90 5.95
CA LYS A 173 -6.99 18.19 6.31
C LYS A 173 -7.84 18.16 5.06
N THR A 174 -8.89 17.35 5.08
CA THR A 174 -9.75 17.10 3.92
C THR A 174 -11.21 17.36 4.23
N ARG A 175 -12.00 17.57 3.18
CA ARG A 175 -13.46 17.62 3.22
C ARG A 175 -14.02 16.82 2.05
N ALA A 176 -15.10 16.10 2.28
CA ALA A 176 -15.84 15.40 1.25
C ALA A 176 -16.42 16.39 0.22
N ILE A 177 -16.32 16.06 -1.06
CA ILE A 177 -16.89 16.86 -2.15
C ILE A 177 -18.40 16.56 -2.22
N VAL A 178 -19.22 17.61 -2.21
CA VAL A 178 -20.68 17.52 -2.35
C VAL A 178 -21.09 18.36 -3.55
N ASN A 179 -21.83 17.76 -4.49
CA ASN A 179 -22.28 18.46 -5.69
C ASN A 179 -23.36 19.51 -5.35
N PRO A 180 -23.45 20.61 -6.12
CA PRO A 180 -24.51 21.60 -5.95
C PRO A 180 -25.90 20.96 -5.90
N GLY A 181 -26.69 21.32 -4.88
CA GLY A 181 -28.04 20.79 -4.67
C GLY A 181 -28.11 19.37 -4.11
N ARG A 182 -27.00 18.78 -3.66
CA ARG A 182 -26.96 17.46 -2.99
C ARG A 182 -26.54 17.60 -1.53
N THR A 183 -26.88 16.59 -0.72
CA THR A 183 -26.44 16.45 0.68
C THR A 183 -25.32 15.42 0.82
N GLU A 184 -25.40 14.37 0.00
CA GLU A 184 -24.47 13.24 0.05
C GLU A 184 -23.16 13.55 -0.69
N PRO A 185 -22.02 13.09 -0.13
CA PRO A 185 -20.74 13.12 -0.82
C PRO A 185 -20.73 12.38 -2.16
N VAL A 186 -19.88 12.87 -3.07
CA VAL A 186 -19.59 12.18 -4.33
C VAL A 186 -18.79 10.91 -4.03
N ARG A 187 -19.32 9.76 -4.47
CA ARG A 187 -18.68 8.44 -4.30
C ARG A 187 -18.43 7.77 -5.64
N SER A 188 -17.35 7.01 -5.71
CA SER A 188 -17.10 6.02 -6.77
C SER A 188 -17.22 4.62 -6.19
N THR A 189 -17.85 3.71 -6.94
CA THR A 189 -18.07 2.29 -6.58
C THR A 189 -17.67 1.40 -7.75
N GLY A 190 -17.29 0.15 -7.48
CA GLY A 190 -16.80 -0.78 -8.50
C GLY A 190 -15.40 -0.43 -9.02
N VAL A 191 -14.69 0.47 -8.33
CA VAL A 191 -13.29 0.78 -8.62
C VAL A 191 -12.45 -0.08 -7.70
N MET A 192 -11.78 -1.10 -8.24
CA MET A 192 -10.94 -2.00 -7.45
C MET A 192 -9.69 -1.26 -6.95
N ASP A 193 -9.67 -0.93 -5.66
CA ASP A 193 -8.53 -0.38 -4.90
C ASP A 193 -7.98 -1.46 -3.96
N ALA A 194 -6.71 -1.34 -3.56
CA ALA A 194 -6.07 -2.29 -2.64
C ALA A 194 -6.79 -2.39 -1.28
N TRP A 195 -7.52 -1.36 -0.90
CA TRP A 195 -8.25 -1.27 0.35
C TRP A 195 -9.75 -1.54 0.17
N GLY A 196 -10.34 -1.26 -0.99
CA GLY A 196 -11.79 -1.38 -1.17
C GLY A 196 -12.26 -1.33 -2.61
N ASP A 197 -13.57 -1.45 -2.79
CA ASP A 197 -14.24 -1.31 -4.08
C ASP A 197 -14.97 0.04 -4.23
N SER A 198 -14.89 0.89 -3.21
CA SER A 198 -15.49 2.22 -3.21
C SER A 198 -14.70 3.23 -2.39
N PHE A 199 -14.88 4.51 -2.71
CA PHE A 199 -14.30 5.63 -1.96
C PHE A 199 -15.13 6.90 -2.14
N THR A 200 -14.99 7.81 -1.18
CA THR A 200 -15.53 9.17 -1.20
C THR A 200 -14.49 10.12 -1.79
N HIS A 201 -14.91 10.95 -2.74
CA HIS A 201 -14.08 12.02 -3.28
C HIS A 201 -13.98 13.16 -2.27
N CYS A 202 -12.76 13.59 -2.01
CA CYS A 202 -12.45 14.64 -1.07
C CYS A 202 -11.56 15.69 -1.74
N GLU A 203 -11.59 16.89 -1.19
CA GLU A 203 -10.61 17.93 -1.47
C GLU A 203 -9.74 18.14 -0.22
N PRO A 204 -8.41 18.25 -0.37
CA PRO A 204 -7.56 18.68 0.72
C PRO A 204 -7.71 20.20 0.93
N VAL A 205 -8.31 20.59 2.05
CA VAL A 205 -8.31 21.98 2.53
C VAL A 205 -6.89 22.41 2.91
N THR A 206 -6.11 21.47 3.45
CA THR A 206 -4.67 21.62 3.69
C THR A 206 -4.00 20.30 3.37
N HIS A 207 -2.90 20.33 2.62
CA HIS A 207 -2.04 19.18 2.41
C HIS A 207 -0.60 19.65 2.27
N THR A 208 0.12 19.74 3.38
CA THR A 208 1.51 20.20 3.41
C THR A 208 2.42 19.12 3.95
N LEU A 209 3.55 18.89 3.30
CA LEU A 209 4.65 18.09 3.83
C LEU A 209 5.87 18.99 3.96
N THR A 210 6.60 18.86 5.07
CA THR A 210 7.95 19.36 5.24
C THR A 210 8.72 18.40 6.14
N ASP A 211 9.56 17.54 5.58
CA ASP A 211 10.43 16.70 6.40
C ASP A 211 11.90 16.93 6.06
N LYS A 212 12.64 17.49 7.03
CA LYS A 212 14.08 17.72 6.90
C LYS A 212 14.86 16.41 6.75
N LEU A 213 14.34 15.29 7.26
CA LEU A 213 15.00 13.99 7.16
C LEU A 213 14.89 13.38 5.76
N THR A 214 13.75 13.54 5.08
CA THR A 214 13.64 13.14 3.67
C THR A 214 14.18 14.20 2.72
N GLY A 215 14.26 15.46 3.16
CA GLY A 215 14.63 16.60 2.32
C GLY A 215 13.51 17.02 1.36
N TYR A 216 12.28 16.53 1.56
CA TYR A 216 11.14 16.79 0.69
C TYR A 216 10.14 17.76 1.33
N SER A 217 9.60 18.63 0.48
CA SER A 217 8.55 19.57 0.85
C SER A 217 7.55 19.74 -0.30
N TRP A 218 6.28 19.91 0.05
CA TRP A 218 5.24 20.27 -0.91
C TRP A 218 4.04 20.91 -0.24
N ASN A 219 3.28 21.64 -1.03
CA ASN A 219 1.92 22.05 -0.72
C ASN A 219 0.99 21.55 -1.84
N LEU A 220 0.13 20.60 -1.50
CA LEU A 220 -0.84 19.98 -2.40
C LEU A 220 -2.27 20.32 -1.95
N SER A 221 -2.47 21.44 -1.26
CA SER A 221 -3.80 21.94 -0.89
C SER A 221 -4.61 22.26 -2.15
N GLY A 222 -5.91 21.96 -2.14
CA GLY A 222 -6.80 22.12 -3.30
C GLY A 222 -6.57 21.12 -4.43
N ARG A 223 -5.71 20.10 -4.24
CA ARG A 223 -5.51 19.00 -5.19
C ARG A 223 -6.59 17.92 -4.98
N GLN A 224 -6.20 16.66 -5.08
CA GLN A 224 -7.10 15.52 -4.98
C GLN A 224 -6.91 14.78 -3.66
N ALA A 225 -8.02 14.34 -3.06
CA ALA A 225 -8.01 13.37 -1.98
C ALA A 225 -9.15 12.34 -2.11
N ASN A 226 -8.97 11.16 -1.53
CA ASN A 226 -10.03 10.15 -1.40
C ASN A 226 -10.00 9.54 0.00
N PHE A 227 -11.18 9.30 0.54
CA PHE A 227 -11.38 8.56 1.77
C PHE A 227 -12.09 7.24 1.48
N ALA A 228 -11.64 6.15 2.08
CA ALA A 228 -12.24 4.83 1.93
C ALA A 228 -12.26 4.10 3.27
N GLU A 229 -13.40 3.50 3.60
CA GLU A 229 -13.46 2.46 4.64
C GLU A 229 -13.14 1.12 3.99
N PHE A 230 -12.53 0.22 4.76
CA PHE A 230 -12.17 -1.09 4.28
C PHE A 230 -12.35 -2.19 5.32
N HIS A 231 -12.58 -3.38 4.78
CA HIS A 231 -12.33 -4.66 5.43
C HIS A 231 -11.39 -5.45 4.52
N LEU A 232 -10.20 -5.76 5.02
CA LEU A 232 -9.13 -6.42 4.27
C LEU A 232 -8.90 -7.82 4.85
N THR A 233 -9.31 -8.82 4.07
CA THR A 233 -9.17 -10.24 4.40
C THR A 233 -8.21 -10.94 3.43
N PRO A 234 -7.75 -12.16 3.73
CA PRO A 234 -6.90 -12.93 2.83
C PRO A 234 -7.61 -13.26 1.53
N GLU A 235 -8.93 -13.47 1.56
CA GLU A 235 -9.77 -13.69 0.37
C GLU A 235 -9.81 -12.45 -0.50
N LYS A 236 -10.00 -11.27 0.10
CA LYS A 236 -10.01 -10.00 -0.65
C LYS A 236 -8.66 -9.71 -1.28
N LYS A 237 -7.56 -9.91 -0.54
CA LYS A 237 -6.19 -9.78 -1.09
C LYS A 237 -5.94 -10.77 -2.22
N ALA A 238 -6.42 -12.01 -2.09
CA ALA A 238 -6.25 -13.07 -3.09
C ALA A 238 -7.13 -12.89 -4.34
N ALA A 239 -8.33 -12.33 -4.18
CA ALA A 239 -9.19 -11.94 -5.30
C ALA A 239 -8.51 -10.91 -6.21
N GLY A 240 -7.46 -10.27 -5.72
CA GLY A 240 -6.80 -9.18 -6.38
C GLY A 240 -7.67 -7.92 -6.33
N GLY A 241 -7.12 -6.85 -6.86
CA GLY A 241 -7.61 -5.50 -6.62
C GLY A 241 -6.40 -4.64 -6.41
N GLY A 242 -5.89 -4.12 -7.51
CA GLY A 242 -4.56 -3.53 -7.48
C GLY A 242 -4.23 -3.02 -8.85
N TRP A 243 -4.79 -1.87 -9.18
CA TRP A 243 -4.23 -1.05 -10.23
C TRP A 243 -4.29 0.42 -9.83
N GLY A 244 -3.10 0.99 -9.81
CA GLY A 244 -2.86 2.42 -10.00
C GLY A 244 -2.22 2.60 -11.36
N CYS A 245 -2.02 3.84 -11.74
CA CYS A 245 -1.38 4.32 -12.97
C CYS A 245 -0.02 3.71 -13.36
N TRP A 246 0.57 2.79 -12.59
CA TRP A 246 1.86 2.17 -12.89
C TRP A 246 1.85 1.38 -14.21
N THR A 247 0.72 0.77 -14.60
CA THR A 247 0.57 0.13 -15.93
C THR A 247 0.54 1.11 -17.07
N ALA A 248 0.26 2.37 -16.79
CA ALA A 248 0.35 3.44 -17.76
C ALA A 248 1.81 3.90 -17.95
N ASN A 249 2.80 3.29 -17.28
CA ASN A 249 4.21 3.54 -17.55
C ASN A 249 4.64 2.97 -18.91
N ALA A 250 5.61 3.63 -19.56
CA ALA A 250 6.10 3.26 -20.88
C ALA A 250 6.67 1.82 -20.95
N GLU A 251 7.23 1.31 -19.84
CA GLU A 251 7.74 -0.06 -19.75
C GLU A 251 6.62 -1.12 -19.90
N TYR A 252 5.37 -0.76 -19.64
CA TYR A 252 4.19 -1.62 -19.83
C TYR A 252 3.41 -1.30 -21.11
N GLY A 253 3.98 -0.51 -22.02
CA GLY A 253 3.46 -0.30 -23.37
C GLY A 253 2.71 1.01 -23.59
N ASP A 254 2.38 1.77 -22.54
CA ASP A 254 1.75 3.08 -22.69
C ASP A 254 2.80 4.19 -22.89
N LYS A 255 3.07 4.50 -24.16
CA LYS A 255 4.06 5.50 -24.59
C LYS A 255 3.51 6.94 -24.66
N GLY A 256 2.26 7.17 -24.21
CA GLY A 256 1.72 8.53 -24.10
C GLY A 256 2.56 9.40 -23.15
N PRO A 257 2.58 10.73 -23.32
CA PRO A 257 3.32 11.62 -22.42
C PRO A 257 2.74 11.57 -21.00
N TYR A 258 3.58 11.84 -20.00
CA TYR A 258 3.11 12.29 -18.70
C TYR A 258 2.68 13.74 -18.88
N GLU A 259 1.38 14.00 -18.72
CA GLU A 259 0.84 15.35 -18.89
C GLU A 259 1.14 16.18 -17.65
N GLU A 260 1.37 17.47 -17.88
CA GLU A 260 1.65 18.45 -16.83
C GLU A 260 0.56 19.52 -16.88
N GLN A 261 -0.60 19.21 -16.29
CA GLN A 261 -1.79 20.05 -16.39
C GLN A 261 -1.82 21.17 -15.34
N LEU A 262 -0.91 21.14 -14.36
CA LEU A 262 -0.86 22.08 -13.25
C LEU A 262 0.58 22.61 -13.11
N LYS A 263 0.75 23.85 -12.67
CA LYS A 263 2.11 24.39 -12.44
C LYS A 263 2.73 23.70 -11.23
N ASP A 264 3.98 23.26 -11.36
CA ASP A 264 4.75 22.66 -10.26
C ASP A 264 4.96 23.68 -9.13
N GLU A 265 4.53 23.29 -7.92
CA GLU A 265 4.74 24.07 -6.69
C GLU A 265 5.80 23.42 -5.78
N HIS A 266 6.48 22.38 -6.27
CA HIS A 266 7.58 21.71 -5.57
C HIS A 266 8.79 22.66 -5.47
N LYS A 267 9.26 22.91 -4.26
CA LYS A 267 10.50 23.66 -3.95
C LYS A 267 11.41 22.82 -3.08
#